data_AF-A0A3M2B295-F1
#
_entry.id   AF-A0A3M2B295-F1
#
_cell.length_a   1.000
_cell.length_b   1.000
_cell.length_c   1.000
_cell.angle_alpha   90.00
_cell.angle_beta   90.00
_cell.angle_gamma   90.00
#
_symmetry.space_group_name_H-M   'P 1'
#
loop_
_entity.id
_entity.type
_entity.pdbx_description
1 polymer ?
#
loop_
_entity_poly.entity_id
_entity_poly.type
_entity_poly.pdbx_seq_one_letter_code
_entity_poly.pdbx_strand_id
1 'polypeptide(L)'
;MFNNLPNAATLKNLSTNLSQKVCARVIILYIGSRLNIVPNQIRLGSAGICSFLEKGEKMQAKKMCFGLVAAAALTAGAQADDLLIVDLSVVNQVTISATTGNSAADASGSDSIGVYLADFYSGPGNTLAETFITGNLTNAENPSDLSPNLFRGGSGTDTGLNIWSFSSDSTVTFTAGSLAFVGSATWALSAAEYSDMLNGNSSGTIYFPADTFDDIPSAVALGTYRVVVPSPGALSLIGLGLGAGAIRRRR
;
A
#
# COMPACT_ATOMS: atom_id res chain seq x y z
N MET A 1 43.53 24.07 -25.99
CA MET A 1 43.92 24.13 -24.56
C MET A 1 43.14 23.06 -23.81
N PHE A 2 43.66 21.84 -23.72
CA PHE A 2 43.10 20.78 -22.89
C PHE A 2 44.27 20.08 -22.22
N ASN A 3 44.49 20.36 -20.94
CA ASN A 3 45.37 19.61 -20.06
C ASN A 3 44.96 19.95 -18.63
N ASN A 4 44.25 19.03 -17.98
CA ASN A 4 44.27 18.78 -16.53
C ASN A 4 43.20 17.72 -16.19
N LEU A 5 43.47 16.47 -16.57
CA LEU A 5 42.77 15.35 -15.95
C LEU A 5 43.49 15.00 -14.64
N PRO A 6 42.77 14.80 -13.51
CA PRO A 6 43.37 14.43 -12.24
C PRO A 6 44.03 13.05 -12.34
N ASN A 7 45.19 12.91 -11.71
CA ASN A 7 45.94 11.65 -11.76
C ASN A 7 45.22 10.53 -10.98
N ALA A 8 45.57 9.29 -11.29
CA ALA A 8 44.93 8.09 -10.72
C ALA A 8 45.03 8.01 -9.17
N ALA A 9 45.97 8.72 -8.54
CA ALA A 9 46.10 8.78 -7.09
C ALA A 9 45.00 9.64 -6.44
N THR A 10 44.50 10.66 -7.14
CA THR A 10 43.39 11.50 -6.66
C THR A 10 42.06 10.75 -6.66
N LEU A 11 41.82 9.89 -7.67
CA LEU A 11 40.59 9.08 -7.77
C LEU A 11 40.52 7.97 -6.71
N LYS A 12 41.67 7.39 -6.32
CA LYS A 12 41.74 6.33 -5.30
C LYS A 12 41.37 6.83 -3.89
N ASN A 13 41.69 8.09 -3.57
CA ASN A 13 41.35 8.73 -2.30
C ASN A 13 39.86 9.13 -2.18
N LEU A 14 39.18 9.35 -3.31
CA LEU A 14 37.74 9.64 -3.34
C LEU A 14 36.91 8.37 -3.08
N SER A 15 37.34 7.22 -3.60
CA SER A 15 36.67 5.92 -3.43
C SER A 15 36.71 5.41 -1.98
N THR A 16 37.84 5.56 -1.28
CA THR A 16 37.99 5.14 0.12
C THR A 16 37.20 6.04 1.08
N ASN A 17 37.11 7.34 0.80
CA ASN A 17 36.30 8.28 1.59
C ASN A 17 34.79 8.07 1.42
N LEU A 18 34.31 7.68 0.23
CA LEU A 18 32.90 7.34 0.03
C LEU A 18 32.53 6.05 0.77
N SER A 19 33.38 5.02 0.70
CA SER A 19 33.13 3.74 1.37
C SER A 19 33.09 3.87 2.90
N GLN A 20 33.96 4.69 3.50
CA GLN A 20 33.93 4.93 4.95
C GLN A 20 32.75 5.79 5.39
N LYS A 21 32.33 6.79 4.60
CA LYS A 21 31.15 7.62 4.91
C LYS A 21 29.84 6.84 4.80
N VAL A 22 29.76 5.88 3.87
CA VAL A 22 28.59 5.01 3.73
C VAL A 22 28.52 3.99 4.88
N CYS A 23 29.64 3.37 5.27
CA CYS A 23 29.66 2.47 6.44
C CYS A 23 29.33 3.20 7.76
N ALA A 24 29.79 4.45 7.95
CA ALA A 24 29.49 5.21 9.16
C ALA A 24 28.03 5.69 9.25
N ARG A 25 27.38 6.01 8.12
CA ARG A 25 25.96 6.41 8.10
C ARG A 25 25.00 5.24 8.33
N VAL A 26 25.34 4.04 7.86
CA VAL A 26 24.49 2.85 8.04
C VAL A 26 24.50 2.36 9.50
N ILE A 27 25.59 2.54 10.24
CA ILE A 27 25.69 2.11 11.64
C ILE A 27 24.98 3.08 12.61
N ILE A 28 24.97 4.39 12.31
CA ILE A 28 24.32 5.39 13.20
C ILE A 28 22.78 5.29 13.16
N LEU A 29 22.19 4.91 12.03
CA LEU A 29 20.74 4.72 11.90
C LEU A 29 20.23 3.44 12.59
N TYR A 30 21.08 2.44 12.82
CA TYR A 30 20.67 1.16 13.41
C TYR A 30 20.68 1.15 14.94
N ILE A 31 21.43 2.05 15.59
CA ILE A 31 21.53 2.09 17.06
C ILE A 31 20.55 3.11 17.68
N GLY A 32 20.11 4.12 16.92
CA GLY A 32 19.20 5.17 17.41
C GLY A 32 17.76 4.71 17.68
N SER A 33 17.32 3.57 17.17
CA SER A 33 15.94 3.08 17.31
C SER A 33 15.72 2.15 18.51
N ARG A 34 16.77 1.85 19.31
CA ARG A 34 16.63 0.99 20.51
C ARG A 34 17.15 1.57 21.82
N LEU A 35 17.67 2.80 21.83
CA LEU A 35 18.03 3.50 23.06
C LEU A 35 17.58 4.96 22.94
N ASN A 36 16.77 5.42 23.88
CA ASN A 36 16.29 6.79 23.98
C ASN A 36 17.45 7.72 24.37
N ILE A 37 18.33 8.04 23.41
CA ILE A 37 19.54 8.84 23.62
C ILE A 37 19.35 10.21 22.97
N VAL A 38 19.46 11.24 23.80
CA VAL A 38 19.36 12.66 23.43
C VAL A 38 20.51 13.02 22.47
N PRO A 39 20.29 13.79 21.36
CA PRO A 39 21.26 13.89 20.25
C PRO A 39 22.55 14.67 20.51
N ASN A 40 22.90 15.04 21.75
CA ASN A 40 23.94 16.05 21.99
C ASN A 40 25.17 15.60 22.81
N GLN A 41 25.43 14.29 22.92
CA GLN A 41 26.63 13.78 23.60
C GLN A 41 27.21 12.51 22.93
N ILE A 42 27.71 12.63 21.70
CA ILE A 42 28.62 11.62 21.14
C ILE A 42 29.94 12.30 20.77
N ARG A 43 30.88 12.31 21.72
CA ARG A 43 32.31 12.50 21.41
C ARG A 43 32.87 11.13 21.00
N LEU A 44 33.08 10.94 19.70
CA LEU A 44 33.88 9.82 19.19
C LEU A 44 35.36 10.07 19.53
N GLY A 45 35.81 9.48 20.63
CA GLY A 45 37.23 9.32 20.92
C GLY A 45 37.85 8.41 19.87
N SER A 46 38.89 8.89 19.19
CA SER A 46 39.69 8.12 18.24
C SER A 46 40.47 7.03 18.99
N ALA A 47 39.91 5.83 19.04
CA ALA A 47 40.60 4.63 19.51
C ALA A 47 40.70 3.62 18.37
N GLY A 48 41.90 3.57 17.78
CA GLY A 48 42.56 2.36 17.27
C GLY A 48 41.82 1.50 16.26
N ILE A 49 41.98 1.81 14.96
CA ILE A 49 41.99 0.76 13.94
C ILE A 49 43.46 0.45 13.65
N CYS A 50 43.88 -0.75 14.07
CA CYS A 50 45.24 -1.27 13.98
C CYS A 50 45.77 -1.26 12.54
N SER A 51 46.95 -0.67 12.39
CA SER A 51 47.89 -0.93 11.31
C SER A 51 48.50 -2.33 11.45
N PHE A 52 48.28 -3.22 10.48
CA PHE A 52 49.11 -4.41 10.32
C PHE A 52 50.16 -4.10 9.24
N LEU A 53 51.36 -3.76 9.72
CA LEU A 53 52.57 -3.63 8.92
C LEU A 53 53.19 -5.02 8.79
N GLU A 54 53.35 -5.44 7.55
CA GLU A 54 53.92 -6.70 7.12
C GLU A 54 55.40 -6.77 7.47
N LYS A 55 55.77 -7.70 8.37
CA LYS A 55 57.15 -8.18 8.50
C LYS A 55 57.09 -9.69 8.68
N GLY A 56 57.63 -10.39 7.69
CA GLY A 56 57.58 -11.83 7.60
C GLY A 56 58.33 -12.49 8.76
N GLU A 57 57.67 -13.46 9.39
CA GLU A 57 58.32 -14.64 9.96
C GLU A 57 57.29 -15.76 10.11
N LYS A 58 57.72 -16.97 9.74
CA LYS A 58 56.92 -18.19 9.64
C LYS A 58 56.38 -18.60 11.02
N MET A 59 55.07 -18.69 11.22
CA MET A 59 54.52 -19.52 12.31
C MET A 59 53.05 -19.93 12.09
N GLN A 60 52.89 -21.24 11.85
CA GLN A 60 51.82 -22.13 12.36
C GLN A 60 50.37 -21.66 12.20
N ALA A 61 49.71 -22.22 11.18
CA ALA A 61 48.27 -22.15 10.94
C ALA A 61 47.47 -22.72 12.13
N LYS A 62 47.08 -21.86 13.06
CA LYS A 62 46.02 -22.15 14.04
C LYS A 62 44.66 -21.88 13.39
N LYS A 63 43.93 -22.98 13.18
CA LYS A 63 42.51 -23.01 12.81
C LYS A 63 41.71 -22.04 13.69
N MET A 64 41.31 -20.90 13.12
CA MET A 64 40.33 -20.00 13.73
C MET A 64 38.98 -20.31 13.08
N CYS A 65 38.15 -21.07 13.80
CA CYS A 65 36.75 -21.25 13.47
C CYS A 65 36.03 -19.91 13.67
N PHE A 66 35.80 -19.17 12.57
CA PHE A 66 34.85 -18.07 12.57
C PHE A 66 33.45 -18.66 12.54
N GLY A 67 32.80 -18.69 13.70
CA GLY A 67 31.38 -18.99 13.82
C GLY A 67 30.57 -17.90 13.14
N LEU A 68 29.97 -18.24 12.00
CA LEU A 68 28.95 -17.43 11.33
C LEU A 68 27.69 -17.47 12.19
N VAL A 69 27.46 -16.42 12.98
CA VAL A 69 26.13 -16.17 13.58
C VAL A 69 25.27 -15.59 12.47
N ALA A 70 24.48 -16.45 11.82
CA ALA A 70 23.41 -16.02 10.92
C ALA A 70 22.29 -15.40 11.77
N ALA A 71 22.27 -14.07 11.86
CA ALA A 71 21.11 -13.36 12.37
C ALA A 71 20.00 -13.47 11.32
N ALA A 72 19.11 -14.45 11.48
CA ALA A 72 17.85 -14.49 10.77
C ALA A 72 17.00 -13.31 11.27
N ALA A 73 17.04 -12.19 10.54
CA ALA A 73 16.08 -11.12 10.71
C ALA A 73 14.71 -11.68 10.30
N LEU A 74 13.89 -12.04 11.29
CA LEU A 74 12.45 -12.20 11.12
C LEU A 74 11.90 -10.82 10.74
N THR A 75 11.86 -10.51 9.45
CA THR A 75 10.97 -9.51 8.90
C THR A 75 9.56 -10.06 9.11
N ALA A 76 8.97 -9.79 10.27
CA ALA A 76 7.52 -9.81 10.39
C ALA A 76 7.01 -8.77 9.39
N GLY A 77 6.60 -9.22 8.20
CA GLY A 77 5.86 -8.38 7.29
C GLY A 77 4.59 -8.01 8.03
N ALA A 78 4.51 -6.78 8.54
CA ALA A 78 3.24 -6.22 8.99
C ALA A 78 2.32 -6.31 7.78
N GLN A 79 1.29 -7.17 7.85
CA GLN A 79 0.25 -7.15 6.83
C GLN A 79 -0.42 -5.79 6.93
N ALA A 80 -0.56 -5.10 5.80
CA ALA A 80 -1.32 -3.88 5.74
C ALA A 80 -2.78 -4.17 6.16
N ASP A 81 -3.37 -3.27 6.94
CA ASP A 81 -4.75 -3.41 7.38
C ASP A 81 -5.70 -3.27 6.18
N ASP A 82 -6.76 -4.07 6.17
CA ASP A 82 -7.91 -3.82 5.29
C ASP A 82 -8.60 -2.56 5.79
N LEU A 83 -8.61 -1.49 4.98
CA LEU A 83 -9.20 -0.20 5.32
C LEU A 83 -10.64 -0.08 4.82
N LEU A 84 -10.94 -0.70 3.66
CA LEU A 84 -12.25 -0.66 3.02
C LEU A 84 -12.76 -2.07 2.66
N ILE A 85 -14.06 -2.26 2.79
CA ILE A 85 -14.78 -3.44 2.29
C ILE A 85 -15.66 -2.99 1.14
N VAL A 86 -15.52 -3.62 -0.02
CA VAL A 86 -16.38 -3.42 -1.19
C VAL A 86 -17.38 -4.57 -1.26
N ASP A 87 -18.64 -4.29 -0.99
CA ASP A 87 -19.72 -5.27 -0.95
C ASP A 87 -20.55 -5.24 -2.24
N LEU A 88 -20.54 -6.37 -2.95
CA LEU A 88 -21.29 -6.64 -4.18
C LEU A 88 -22.40 -7.68 -3.95
N SER A 89 -22.79 -7.95 -2.70
CA SER A 89 -23.82 -8.95 -2.37
C SER A 89 -25.21 -8.61 -2.93
N VAL A 90 -25.47 -7.34 -3.21
CA VAL A 90 -26.71 -6.85 -3.81
C VAL A 90 -26.52 -6.65 -5.31
N VAL A 91 -27.39 -7.26 -6.11
CA VAL A 91 -27.31 -7.17 -7.58
C VAL A 91 -27.42 -5.72 -8.05
N ASN A 92 -26.51 -5.32 -8.95
CA ASN A 92 -26.43 -3.99 -9.55
C ASN A 92 -26.23 -2.86 -8.53
N GLN A 93 -25.63 -3.18 -7.38
CA GLN A 93 -25.22 -2.21 -6.38
C GLN A 93 -23.82 -2.53 -5.88
N VAL A 94 -23.12 -1.48 -5.48
CA VAL A 94 -21.88 -1.60 -4.72
C VAL A 94 -22.03 -0.77 -3.45
N THR A 95 -21.66 -1.36 -2.32
CA THR A 95 -21.55 -0.64 -1.05
C THR A 95 -20.10 -0.69 -0.60
N ILE A 96 -19.46 0.47 -0.40
CA ILE A 96 -18.11 0.55 0.16
C ILE A 96 -18.23 1.02 1.61
N SER A 97 -17.68 0.23 2.53
CA SER A 97 -17.72 0.51 3.97
C SER A 97 -16.33 0.64 4.55
N ALA A 98 -16.14 1.63 5.42
CA ALA A 98 -14.96 1.73 6.24
C ALA A 98 -14.85 0.56 7.22
N THR A 99 -13.62 0.18 7.52
CA THR A 99 -13.28 -0.79 8.57
C THR A 99 -12.79 -0.07 9.83
N THR A 100 -12.23 -0.83 10.76
CA THR A 100 -11.45 -0.28 11.89
C THR A 100 -9.94 -0.23 11.61
N GLY A 101 -9.51 -0.42 10.36
CA GLY A 101 -8.11 -0.48 9.97
C GLY A 101 -7.42 0.87 10.02
N ASN A 102 -6.13 0.85 10.38
CA ASN A 102 -5.34 2.07 10.54
C ASN A 102 -4.51 2.33 9.28
N SER A 103 -4.34 3.60 8.91
CA SER A 103 -3.47 3.96 7.79
C SER A 103 -2.04 3.49 8.05
N ALA A 104 -1.41 2.88 7.05
CA ALA A 104 -0.03 2.41 7.12
C ALA A 104 0.99 3.55 7.00
N ALA A 105 0.59 4.73 6.50
CA ALA A 105 1.48 5.82 6.18
C ALA A 105 0.81 7.19 6.34
N ASP A 106 1.66 8.22 6.51
CA ASP A 106 1.24 9.61 6.42
C ASP A 106 1.03 9.98 4.95
N ALA A 107 -0.10 10.59 4.63
CA ALA A 107 -0.38 11.07 3.28
C ALA A 107 -1.27 12.32 3.35
N SER A 108 -1.07 13.25 2.42
CA SER A 108 -1.90 14.45 2.29
C SER A 108 -2.07 14.80 0.82
N GLY A 109 -3.27 15.21 0.42
CA GLY A 109 -3.61 15.39 -0.98
C GLY A 109 -5.01 15.95 -1.19
N SER A 110 -5.36 16.19 -2.46
CA SER A 110 -6.67 16.71 -2.84
C SER A 110 -7.74 15.63 -2.84
N ASP A 111 -8.90 15.95 -2.28
CA ASP A 111 -10.12 15.13 -2.40
C ASP A 111 -10.63 15.04 -3.85
N SER A 112 -10.24 15.99 -4.72
CA SER A 112 -10.55 15.94 -6.15
C SER A 112 -9.74 14.91 -6.94
N ILE A 113 -8.66 14.38 -6.36
CA ILE A 113 -7.87 13.27 -6.91
C ILE A 113 -8.39 11.97 -6.30
N GLY A 114 -8.65 11.97 -4.99
CA GLY A 114 -9.31 10.87 -4.30
C GLY A 114 -8.38 9.72 -3.89
N VAL A 115 -9.00 8.62 -3.47
CA VAL A 115 -8.35 7.37 -3.05
C VAL A 115 -8.56 6.30 -4.12
N TYR A 116 -7.48 5.62 -4.52
CA TYR A 116 -7.50 4.66 -5.62
C TYR A 116 -7.30 3.24 -5.11
N LEU A 117 -8.27 2.37 -5.40
CA LEU A 117 -8.23 0.93 -5.17
C LEU A 117 -7.56 0.28 -6.38
N ALA A 118 -6.26 0.02 -6.27
CA ALA A 118 -5.46 -0.53 -7.35
C ALA A 118 -5.84 -1.97 -7.67
N ASP A 119 -5.80 -2.29 -8.96
CA ASP A 119 -6.13 -3.62 -9.50
C ASP A 119 -7.54 -4.09 -9.11
N PHE A 120 -8.52 -3.20 -8.98
CA PHE A 120 -9.90 -3.56 -8.63
C PHE A 120 -10.58 -4.44 -9.69
N TYR A 121 -10.44 -4.08 -10.97
CA TYR A 121 -10.94 -4.81 -12.11
C TYR A 121 -9.90 -5.81 -12.64
N SER A 122 -10.35 -6.91 -13.26
CA SER A 122 -9.47 -7.92 -13.85
C SER A 122 -8.79 -7.48 -15.16
N GLY A 123 -9.21 -6.34 -15.69
CA GLY A 123 -8.65 -5.73 -16.89
C GLY A 123 -9.21 -4.33 -17.09
N PRO A 124 -8.68 -3.59 -18.07
CA PRO A 124 -9.19 -2.27 -18.42
C PRO A 124 -10.60 -2.32 -18.99
N GLY A 125 -11.29 -1.19 -18.98
CA GLY A 125 -12.67 -1.10 -19.44
C GLY A 125 -13.14 0.33 -19.68
N ASN A 126 -14.44 0.48 -19.88
CA ASN A 126 -15.06 1.78 -20.13
C ASN A 126 -15.16 2.61 -18.85
N THR A 127 -15.43 3.90 -19.00
CA THR A 127 -15.82 4.79 -17.90
C THR A 127 -16.99 4.21 -17.12
N LEU A 128 -16.92 4.34 -15.80
CA LEU A 128 -17.96 3.90 -14.87
C LEU A 128 -19.21 4.80 -14.99
N ALA A 129 -20.38 4.17 -15.13
CA ALA A 129 -21.71 4.76 -15.07
C ALA A 129 -22.41 4.35 -13.77
N GLU A 130 -22.09 5.07 -12.70
CA GLU A 130 -22.67 4.88 -11.38
C GLU A 130 -23.83 5.85 -11.11
N THR A 131 -24.64 5.57 -10.09
CA THR A 131 -25.51 6.59 -9.48
C THR A 131 -25.45 6.49 -7.96
N PHE A 132 -24.99 7.55 -7.30
CA PHE A 132 -24.98 7.66 -5.85
C PHE A 132 -26.40 7.53 -5.28
N ILE A 133 -26.57 6.61 -4.32
CA ILE A 133 -27.84 6.37 -3.63
C ILE A 133 -27.83 7.06 -2.27
N THR A 134 -26.84 6.74 -1.43
CA THR A 134 -26.75 7.22 -0.05
C THR A 134 -25.37 6.92 0.54
N GLY A 135 -24.97 7.68 1.55
CA GLY A 135 -23.75 7.41 2.28
C GLY A 135 -23.10 8.64 2.90
N ASN A 136 -22.07 8.38 3.68
CA ASN A 136 -21.20 9.37 4.32
C ASN A 136 -19.76 8.85 4.43
N LEU A 137 -19.35 7.95 3.54
CA LEU A 137 -17.99 7.44 3.48
C LEU A 137 -17.01 8.62 3.36
N THR A 138 -16.01 8.69 4.24
CA THR A 138 -14.94 9.70 4.25
C THR A 138 -13.70 9.15 4.94
N ASN A 139 -12.55 9.83 4.84
CA ASN A 139 -11.43 9.56 5.74
C ASN A 139 -11.78 10.00 7.17
N ALA A 140 -11.15 9.40 8.18
CA ALA A 140 -11.51 9.63 9.58
C ALA A 140 -11.13 11.02 10.11
N GLU A 141 -10.19 11.72 9.46
CA GLU A 141 -9.62 12.97 9.94
C GLU A 141 -10.31 14.22 9.37
N ASN A 142 -11.15 14.06 8.34
CA ASN A 142 -11.87 15.16 7.70
C ASN A 142 -13.40 14.89 7.68
N PRO A 143 -14.23 15.94 7.73
CA PRO A 143 -15.69 15.81 7.62
C PRO A 143 -16.11 15.32 6.23
N SER A 144 -17.10 14.43 6.17
CA SER A 144 -17.74 14.02 4.92
C SER A 144 -18.54 15.19 4.30
N ASP A 145 -18.57 15.27 2.98
CA ASP A 145 -19.47 16.13 2.22
C ASP A 145 -20.82 15.45 1.88
N LEU A 146 -20.97 14.17 2.24
CA LEU A 146 -22.13 13.30 1.94
C LEU A 146 -22.34 13.04 0.45
N SER A 147 -21.32 13.24 -0.40
CA SER A 147 -21.41 13.04 -1.85
C SER A 147 -20.26 12.25 -2.47
N PRO A 148 -19.76 11.16 -1.84
CA PRO A 148 -18.67 10.38 -2.40
C PRO A 148 -19.07 9.82 -3.77
N ASN A 149 -18.18 9.96 -4.74
CA ASN A 149 -18.38 9.58 -6.12
C ASN A 149 -17.37 8.49 -6.52
N LEU A 150 -17.75 7.63 -7.47
CA LEU A 150 -16.86 6.59 -8.00
C LEU A 150 -16.38 6.96 -9.40
N PHE A 151 -15.10 6.75 -9.64
CA PHE A 151 -14.49 6.99 -10.93
C PHE A 151 -13.66 5.79 -11.38
N ARG A 152 -13.59 5.63 -12.71
CA ARG A 152 -12.68 4.71 -13.38
C ARG A 152 -12.11 5.41 -14.60
N GLY A 153 -10.80 5.40 -14.76
CA GLY A 153 -10.10 5.97 -15.90
C GLY A 153 -10.62 5.41 -17.23
N GLY A 154 -11.28 6.26 -18.03
CA GLY A 154 -11.92 5.86 -19.29
C GLY A 154 -10.97 5.59 -20.46
N SER A 155 -9.65 5.73 -20.28
CA SER A 155 -8.64 5.57 -21.35
C SER A 155 -8.34 4.12 -21.71
N GLY A 156 -9.04 3.14 -21.12
CA GLY A 156 -8.90 1.72 -21.47
C GLY A 156 -7.57 1.11 -21.04
N THR A 157 -6.86 1.74 -20.09
CA THR A 157 -5.68 1.16 -19.43
C THR A 157 -5.86 1.03 -17.92
N ASP A 158 -6.89 1.66 -17.35
CA ASP A 158 -7.11 1.71 -15.92
C ASP A 158 -7.87 0.46 -15.41
N THR A 159 -7.22 -0.24 -14.49
CA THR A 159 -7.75 -1.44 -13.80
C THR A 159 -8.24 -1.13 -12.40
N GLY A 160 -8.14 0.09 -11.89
CA GLY A 160 -8.58 0.42 -10.53
C GLY A 160 -9.94 1.08 -10.46
N LEU A 161 -10.33 1.37 -9.22
CA LEU A 161 -11.53 2.09 -8.85
C LEU A 161 -11.13 3.25 -7.94
N ASN A 162 -11.50 4.46 -8.31
CA ASN A 162 -11.25 5.66 -7.52
C ASN A 162 -12.52 6.08 -6.75
N ILE A 163 -12.32 6.59 -5.53
CA ILE A 163 -13.34 7.24 -4.72
C ILE A 163 -12.87 8.68 -4.48
N TRP A 164 -13.69 9.65 -4.85
CA TRP A 164 -13.37 11.08 -4.77
C TRP A 164 -14.60 11.88 -4.33
N SER A 165 -14.42 13.18 -4.06
CA SER A 165 -15.48 14.05 -3.54
C SER A 165 -16.12 13.44 -2.27
N PHE A 166 -15.30 12.95 -1.34
CA PHE A 166 -15.80 12.28 -0.14
C PHE A 166 -15.65 13.15 1.11
N SER A 167 -14.98 14.31 1.00
CA SER A 167 -14.76 15.24 2.10
C SER A 167 -15.19 16.66 1.73
N SER A 168 -15.64 17.42 2.73
CA SER A 168 -15.90 18.85 2.54
C SER A 168 -14.64 19.72 2.63
N ASP A 169 -13.50 19.13 3.00
CA ASP A 169 -12.21 19.79 2.99
C ASP A 169 -11.49 19.61 1.64
N SER A 170 -10.92 20.69 1.11
CA SER A 170 -10.13 20.63 -0.14
C SER A 170 -8.81 19.84 -0.02
N THR A 171 -8.39 19.50 1.20
CA THR A 171 -7.18 18.73 1.46
C THR A 171 -7.49 17.70 2.53
N VAL A 172 -7.30 16.44 2.17
CA VAL A 172 -7.51 15.28 3.02
C VAL A 172 -6.16 14.81 3.56
N THR A 173 -6.14 14.38 4.82
CA THR A 173 -4.95 13.84 5.48
C THR A 173 -5.22 12.44 6.05
N PHE A 174 -4.21 11.60 5.96
CA PHE A 174 -4.12 10.32 6.65
C PHE A 174 -2.88 10.35 7.54
N THR A 175 -3.02 9.99 8.80
CA THR A 175 -1.90 9.83 9.73
C THR A 175 -1.58 8.35 9.93
N ALA A 176 -0.31 7.98 9.81
CA ALA A 176 0.15 6.61 10.04
C ALA A 176 -0.22 6.13 11.46
N GLY A 177 -0.84 4.96 11.54
CA GLY A 177 -1.28 4.37 12.80
C GLY A 177 -2.58 4.95 13.36
N SER A 178 -3.27 5.86 12.64
CA SER A 178 -4.62 6.34 12.97
C SER A 178 -5.68 5.64 12.12
N LEU A 179 -6.93 5.61 12.58
CA LEU A 179 -8.07 5.09 11.81
C LEU A 179 -8.13 5.78 10.45
N ALA A 180 -8.20 5.00 9.36
CA ALA A 180 -8.12 5.57 8.01
C ALA A 180 -9.43 6.16 7.51
N PHE A 181 -10.54 5.41 7.61
CA PHE A 181 -11.84 5.78 7.07
C PHE A 181 -12.96 5.63 8.10
N VAL A 182 -14.08 6.30 7.85
CA VAL A 182 -15.34 6.12 8.59
C VAL A 182 -16.53 6.15 7.62
N GLY A 183 -17.66 5.61 8.06
CA GLY A 183 -18.91 5.61 7.31
C GLY A 183 -18.99 4.54 6.22
N SER A 184 -20.01 4.68 5.37
CA SER A 184 -20.22 3.83 4.20
C SER A 184 -20.99 4.59 3.13
N ALA A 185 -20.91 4.12 1.88
CA ALA A 185 -21.67 4.66 0.77
C ALA A 185 -22.09 3.56 -0.20
N THR A 186 -23.23 3.79 -0.85
CA THR A 186 -23.86 2.85 -1.78
C THR A 186 -24.17 3.54 -3.09
N TRP A 187 -23.86 2.86 -4.19
CA TRP A 187 -24.12 3.30 -5.56
C TRP A 187 -24.90 2.24 -6.32
N ALA A 188 -25.80 2.67 -7.20
CA ALA A 188 -26.38 1.83 -8.23
C ALA A 188 -25.37 1.69 -9.38
N LEU A 189 -25.35 0.51 -10.01
CA LEU A 189 -24.50 0.18 -11.14
C LEU A 189 -25.35 -0.29 -12.31
N SER A 190 -24.84 -0.13 -13.53
CA SER A 190 -25.36 -0.91 -14.65
C SER A 190 -25.07 -2.40 -14.46
N ALA A 191 -25.85 -3.26 -15.13
CA ALA A 191 -25.60 -4.70 -15.09
C ALA A 191 -24.23 -5.09 -15.65
N ALA A 192 -23.71 -4.34 -16.62
CA ALA A 192 -22.39 -4.56 -17.19
C ALA A 192 -21.28 -4.26 -16.16
N GLU A 193 -21.35 -3.12 -15.47
CA GLU A 193 -20.35 -2.77 -14.46
C GLU A 193 -20.39 -3.69 -13.26
N TYR A 194 -21.58 -4.02 -12.78
CA TYR A 194 -21.71 -4.97 -11.68
C TYR A 194 -21.08 -6.32 -12.04
N SER A 195 -21.27 -6.80 -13.27
CA SER A 195 -20.59 -8.00 -13.77
C SER A 195 -19.07 -7.84 -13.85
N ASP A 196 -18.57 -6.68 -14.27
CA ASP A 196 -17.13 -6.40 -14.32
C ASP A 196 -16.51 -6.38 -12.92
N MET A 197 -17.19 -5.76 -11.94
CA MET A 197 -16.75 -5.74 -10.55
C MET A 197 -16.76 -7.13 -9.92
N LEU A 198 -17.76 -7.98 -10.23
CA LEU A 198 -17.82 -9.36 -9.77
C LEU A 198 -16.67 -10.23 -10.33
N ASN A 199 -16.21 -9.92 -11.54
CA ASN A 199 -15.08 -10.60 -12.18
C ASN A 199 -13.72 -9.93 -11.87
N GLY A 200 -13.72 -8.91 -11.01
CA GLY A 200 -12.53 -8.18 -10.57
C GLY A 200 -11.68 -8.96 -9.56
N ASN A 201 -10.65 -8.31 -9.04
CA ASN A 201 -9.83 -8.90 -7.98
C ASN A 201 -10.54 -8.76 -6.62
N SER A 202 -10.37 -9.76 -5.76
CA SER A 202 -11.00 -9.79 -4.44
C SER A 202 -10.32 -8.91 -3.40
N SER A 203 -9.18 -8.32 -3.71
CA SER A 203 -8.40 -7.45 -2.84
C SER A 203 -7.32 -6.72 -3.63
N GLY A 204 -6.82 -5.61 -3.09
CA GLY A 204 -5.72 -4.85 -3.67
C GLY A 204 -5.26 -3.76 -2.71
N THR A 205 -4.34 -2.91 -3.17
CA THR A 205 -3.77 -1.82 -2.38
C THR A 205 -4.56 -0.52 -2.58
N ILE A 206 -4.73 0.25 -1.51
CA ILE A 206 -5.32 1.59 -1.54
C ILE A 206 -4.19 2.62 -1.60
N TYR A 207 -4.22 3.50 -2.60
CA TYR A 207 -3.27 4.59 -2.79
C TYR A 207 -3.93 5.96 -2.62
N PHE A 208 -3.17 6.91 -2.09
CA PHE A 208 -3.60 8.31 -1.96
C PHE A 208 -2.42 9.29 -2.05
N PRO A 209 -2.61 10.48 -2.64
CA PRO A 209 -3.68 10.81 -3.59
C PRO A 209 -3.44 10.10 -4.93
N ALA A 210 -4.47 9.50 -5.51
CA ALA A 210 -4.41 8.92 -6.86
C ALA A 210 -5.81 8.83 -7.48
N ASP A 211 -5.95 9.20 -8.76
CA ASP A 211 -7.20 9.09 -9.53
C ASP A 211 -7.20 7.87 -10.46
N THR A 212 -6.03 7.49 -10.97
CA THR A 212 -5.80 6.47 -11.99
C THR A 212 -4.46 5.78 -11.75
N PHE A 213 -4.19 4.71 -12.52
CA PHE A 213 -2.98 3.91 -12.31
C PHE A 213 -1.65 4.68 -12.49
N ASP A 214 -1.62 5.74 -13.30
CA ASP A 214 -0.40 6.51 -13.57
C ASP A 214 -0.01 7.47 -12.43
N ASP A 215 -0.89 7.70 -11.46
CA ASP A 215 -0.59 8.43 -10.23
C ASP A 215 0.18 7.60 -9.19
N ILE A 216 0.08 6.27 -9.26
CA ILE A 216 0.67 5.33 -8.29
C ILE A 216 2.16 5.62 -8.00
N PRO A 217 3.03 5.91 -8.98
CA PRO A 217 4.45 6.19 -8.72
C PRO A 217 4.70 7.38 -7.77
N SER A 218 3.75 8.31 -7.65
CA SER A 218 3.81 9.45 -6.73
C SER A 218 2.88 9.34 -5.52
N ALA A 219 1.96 8.38 -5.52
CA ALA A 219 1.00 8.15 -4.45
C ALA A 219 1.58 7.34 -3.29
N VAL A 220 0.93 7.43 -2.13
CA VAL A 220 1.29 6.69 -0.92
C VAL A 220 0.31 5.53 -0.72
N ALA A 221 0.85 4.33 -0.49
CA ALA A 221 0.03 3.18 -0.12
C ALA A 221 -0.46 3.32 1.33
N LEU A 222 -1.78 3.37 1.51
CA LEU A 222 -2.42 3.53 2.82
C LEU A 222 -2.74 2.19 3.48
N GLY A 223 -3.10 1.18 2.70
CA GLY A 223 -3.53 -0.12 3.20
C GLY A 223 -4.11 -1.00 2.09
N THR A 224 -5.01 -1.92 2.44
CA THR A 224 -5.68 -2.79 1.47
C THR A 224 -7.19 -2.61 1.47
N TYR A 225 -7.84 -3.06 0.40
CA TYR A 225 -9.28 -3.31 0.38
C TYR A 225 -9.54 -4.80 0.17
N ARG A 226 -10.77 -5.23 0.50
CA ARG A 226 -11.28 -6.56 0.14
C ARG A 226 -12.69 -6.48 -0.44
N VAL A 227 -13.04 -7.44 -1.29
CA VAL A 227 -14.35 -7.53 -1.95
C VAL A 227 -15.16 -8.68 -1.37
N VAL A 228 -16.43 -8.42 -1.07
CA VAL A 228 -17.43 -9.42 -0.69
C VAL A 228 -18.36 -9.63 -1.87
N VAL A 229 -18.43 -10.86 -2.38
CA VAL A 229 -19.30 -11.25 -3.49
C VAL A 229 -20.46 -12.12 -3.01
N PRO A 230 -21.59 -12.19 -3.74
CA PRO A 230 -22.72 -13.05 -3.38
C PRO A 230 -22.28 -14.50 -3.17
N SER A 231 -22.74 -15.13 -2.08
CA SER A 231 -22.50 -16.57 -1.87
C SER A 231 -23.19 -17.38 -2.98
N PRO A 232 -22.51 -18.38 -3.59
CA PRO A 232 -23.09 -19.23 -4.65
C PRO A 232 -24.42 -19.92 -4.28
N GLY A 233 -24.76 -19.99 -2.99
CA GLY A 233 -25.98 -20.65 -2.49
C GLY A 233 -27.30 -19.87 -2.65
N ALA A 234 -27.26 -18.55 -2.84
CA ALA A 234 -28.48 -17.73 -2.81
C ALA A 234 -29.36 -17.91 -4.07
N LEU A 235 -28.75 -18.19 -5.22
CA LEU A 235 -29.46 -18.39 -6.49
C LEU A 235 -29.97 -19.83 -6.68
N SER A 236 -29.30 -20.81 -6.08
CA SER A 236 -29.69 -22.23 -6.13
C SER A 236 -31.04 -22.51 -5.44
N LEU A 237 -31.34 -21.80 -4.35
CA LEU A 237 -32.54 -22.08 -3.55
C LEU A 237 -33.85 -21.64 -4.22
N ILE A 238 -33.81 -20.60 -5.07
CA ILE A 238 -34.98 -20.13 -5.82
C ILE A 238 -35.33 -21.12 -6.95
N GLY A 239 -34.32 -21.75 -7.57
CA GLY A 239 -34.52 -22.77 -8.61
C GLY A 239 -35.08 -24.10 -8.07
N LEU A 240 -34.69 -24.51 -6.85
CA LEU A 240 -35.16 -25.75 -6.22
C LEU A 240 -36.58 -25.65 -5.64
N GLY A 241 -37.01 -24.46 -5.21
CA GLY A 241 -38.38 -24.24 -4.68
C GLY A 241 -39.48 -24.37 -5.73
N LEU A 242 -39.20 -24.01 -6.99
CA LEU A 242 -40.17 -24.07 -8.09
C LEU A 242 -40.22 -25.44 -8.78
N GLY A 243 -39.13 -26.21 -8.74
CA GLY A 243 -39.08 -27.55 -9.33
C GLY A 243 -39.79 -28.65 -8.52
N ALA A 244 -39.83 -28.51 -7.19
CA ALA A 244 -40.45 -29.50 -6.30
C ALA A 244 -41.99 -29.41 -6.23
N GLY A 245 -42.58 -28.27 -6.61
CA GLY A 245 -44.04 -28.05 -6.58
C GLY A 245 -44.81 -28.59 -7.78
N ALA A 246 -44.14 -28.92 -8.89
CA ALA A 246 -44.79 -29.31 -10.14
C ALA A 246 -45.05 -30.83 -10.29
N ILE A 247 -44.55 -31.66 -9.38
CA ILE A 247 -44.70 -33.13 -9.44
C ILE A 247 -45.61 -33.63 -8.33
N ARG A 248 -46.90 -33.24 -8.35
CA ARG A 248 -47.95 -33.97 -7.61
C ARG A 248 -49.37 -33.65 -8.11
N ARG A 249 -49.67 -34.00 -9.36
CA ARG A 249 -51.06 -34.26 -9.77
C ARG A 249 -51.10 -35.15 -11.00
N ARG A 250 -51.07 -36.47 -10.77
CA ARG A 250 -51.65 -37.50 -11.65
C ARG A 250 -51.71 -38.82 -10.87
N ARG A 251 -52.86 -39.04 -10.22
CA ARG A 251 -53.57 -40.31 -10.10
C ARG A 251 -54.88 -40.05 -9.37
#